data_AF-Q7YS31-F1
#
_entry.id   AF-Q7YS31-F1
#
_cell.length_a   1.000
_cell.length_b   1.000
_cell.length_c   1.000
_cell.angle_alpha   90.00
_cell.angle_beta   90.00
_cell.angle_gamma   90.00
#
_symmetry.space_group_name_H-M   'P 1'
#
loop_
_entity.id
_entity.type
_entity.pdbx_description
1 polymer ?
#
loop_
_entity_poly.entity_id
_entity_poly.type
_entity_poly.pdbx_seq_one_letter_code
_entity_poly.pdbx_strand_id
1 'polypeptide(L)'
;MLRRTLATNSAALAPRVAAWVRTMASHQLLVEPPQALLKPLCVPSRLLLGPGPSNMGPRVLAAGGLQMIGHMHKEMFQIMDEIKQGIQYV
;
A
#
# COMPACT_ATOMS: atom_id res chain seq x y z
N MET A 1 -20.93 -46.14 3.52
CA MET A 1 -20.48 -46.24 4.93
C MET A 1 -19.69 -44.97 5.26
N LEU A 2 -20.39 -44.01 5.87
CA LEU A 2 -19.90 -42.66 6.18
C LEU A 2 -18.84 -42.71 7.29
N ARG A 3 -17.68 -42.06 7.13
CA ARG A 3 -16.78 -41.73 8.26
C ARG A 3 -16.49 -40.23 8.26
N ARG A 4 -17.27 -39.52 9.08
CA ARG A 4 -16.97 -38.15 9.54
C ARG A 4 -15.79 -38.23 10.51
N THR A 5 -14.71 -37.50 10.25
CA THR A 5 -13.66 -37.26 11.25
C THR A 5 -13.71 -35.80 11.68
N LEU A 6 -13.92 -35.61 12.98
CA LEU A 6 -14.14 -34.35 13.67
C LEU A 6 -12.95 -33.41 13.48
N ALA A 7 -13.22 -32.18 13.05
CA ALA A 7 -12.30 -31.07 13.11
C ALA A 7 -12.13 -30.65 14.58
N THR A 8 -10.96 -30.92 15.15
CA THR A 8 -10.58 -30.40 16.46
C THR A 8 -10.22 -28.92 16.31
N ASN A 9 -11.22 -28.04 16.44
CA ASN A 9 -11.00 -26.61 16.58
C ASN A 9 -10.34 -26.34 17.94
N SER A 10 -9.02 -26.38 17.98
CA SER A 10 -8.25 -25.85 19.09
C SER A 10 -8.27 -24.33 18.96
N ALA A 11 -9.22 -23.69 19.65
CA ALA A 11 -9.23 -22.26 19.85
C ALA A 11 -7.96 -21.88 20.63
N ALA A 12 -6.91 -21.51 19.90
CA ALA A 12 -5.72 -20.95 20.48
C ALA A 12 -6.11 -19.63 21.14
N LEU A 13 -6.27 -19.67 22.45
CA LEU A 13 -6.24 -18.52 23.35
C LEU A 13 -4.87 -17.87 23.18
N ALA A 14 -4.75 -16.97 22.20
CA ALA A 14 -3.61 -16.08 22.13
C ALA A 14 -3.59 -15.26 23.44
N PRO A 15 -2.43 -15.13 24.11
CA PRO A 15 -2.33 -14.26 25.26
C PRO A 15 -2.68 -12.86 24.79
N ARG A 16 -3.72 -12.30 25.41
CA ARG A 16 -4.17 -10.92 25.22
C ARG A 16 -3.10 -10.02 25.81
N VAL A 17 -2.00 -9.86 25.09
CA VAL A 17 -0.98 -8.86 25.37
C VAL A 17 -1.63 -7.53 25.02
N ALA A 18 -2.35 -6.97 26.00
CA ALA A 18 -2.64 -5.55 26.02
C ALA A 18 -1.29 -4.85 26.08
N ALA A 19 -0.70 -4.62 24.90
CA ALA A 19 0.43 -3.74 24.75
C ALA A 19 -0.03 -2.41 25.34
N TRP A 20 0.54 -2.03 26.49
CA TRP A 20 0.38 -0.71 27.06
C TRP A 20 1.03 0.28 26.10
N VAL A 21 0.31 0.59 25.02
CA VAL A 21 0.63 1.73 24.17
C VAL A 21 0.31 2.94 25.01
N ARG A 22 1.34 3.69 25.40
CA ARG A 22 1.18 5.01 26.01
C ARG A 22 0.55 5.93 24.95
N THR A 23 -0.77 5.97 24.90
CA THR A 23 -1.52 6.88 24.03
C THR A 23 -1.56 8.26 24.67
N MET A 24 -1.14 9.30 23.94
CA MET A 24 -1.28 10.72 24.34
C MET A 24 -2.74 11.21 24.31
N ALA A 25 -3.68 10.33 23.99
CA ALA A 25 -5.10 10.66 23.92
C ALA A 25 -5.70 10.75 25.32
N SER A 26 -6.56 11.74 25.54
CA SER A 26 -7.35 11.88 26.78
C SER A 26 -8.45 10.82 26.91
N HIS A 27 -8.69 10.02 25.86
CA HIS A 27 -9.76 9.02 25.76
C HIS A 27 -9.23 7.74 25.10
N GLN A 28 -9.85 6.59 25.39
CA GLN A 28 -9.46 5.30 24.81
C GLN A 28 -9.82 5.22 23.32
N LEU A 29 -8.90 4.72 22.51
CA LEU A 29 -9.18 4.33 21.13
C LEU A 29 -10.00 3.04 21.14
N LEU A 30 -11.20 3.06 20.58
CA LEU A 30 -12.11 1.91 20.53
C LEU A 30 -11.79 0.94 19.38
N VAL A 31 -10.95 1.36 18.44
CA VAL A 31 -10.60 0.60 17.24
C VAL A 31 -9.20 0.05 17.40
N GLU A 32 -9.12 -1.28 17.40
CA GLU A 32 -7.84 -2.00 17.42
C GLU A 32 -7.05 -1.79 16.12
N PRO A 33 -5.70 -1.79 16.17
CA PRO A 33 -4.88 -1.72 14.97
C PRO A 33 -5.21 -2.86 13.99
N PRO A 34 -5.43 -2.54 12.70
CA PRO A 34 -5.83 -3.53 11.71
C PRO A 34 -4.69 -4.52 11.45
N GLN A 35 -4.93 -5.78 11.79
CA GLN A 35 -3.93 -6.85 11.68
C GLN A 35 -3.43 -7.09 10.24
N ALA A 36 -4.21 -6.70 9.23
CA ALA A 36 -3.83 -6.84 7.83
C ALA A 36 -2.62 -5.97 7.44
N LEU A 37 -2.45 -4.79 8.05
CA LEU A 37 -1.36 -3.86 7.73
C LEU A 37 -0.01 -4.26 8.36
N LEU A 38 -0.02 -5.27 9.25
CA LEU A 38 1.20 -5.81 9.84
C LEU A 38 1.96 -6.74 8.87
N LYS A 39 1.32 -7.19 7.79
CA LYS A 39 1.94 -8.03 6.77
C LYS A 39 2.58 -7.15 5.69
N PRO A 40 3.78 -7.49 5.18
CA PRO A 40 4.38 -6.77 4.07
C PRO A 40 3.46 -6.75 2.84
N LEU A 41 3.45 -5.62 2.12
CA LEU A 41 2.74 -5.49 0.85
C LEU A 41 3.37 -6.41 -0.19
N CYS A 42 2.55 -7.25 -0.83
CA CYS A 42 2.97 -8.14 -1.91
C CYS A 42 2.05 -7.95 -3.12
N VAL A 43 2.64 -7.62 -4.27
CA VAL A 43 1.92 -7.44 -5.54
C VAL A 43 2.47 -8.44 -6.55
N PRO A 44 1.62 -9.28 -7.19
CA PRO A 44 2.08 -10.26 -8.16
C PRO A 44 2.56 -9.58 -9.45
N SER A 45 3.68 -10.07 -10.01
CA SER A 45 4.11 -9.66 -11.35
C SER A 45 3.17 -10.26 -12.40
N ARG A 46 2.59 -9.40 -13.25
CA ARG A 46 1.72 -9.80 -14.35
C ARG A 46 2.08 -9.03 -15.62
N LEU A 47 2.01 -9.73 -16.75
CA LEU A 47 2.02 -9.11 -18.06
C LEU A 47 0.60 -8.67 -18.41
N LEU A 48 0.39 -7.38 -18.63
CA LEU A 48 -0.91 -6.76 -18.86
C LEU A 48 -1.12 -6.53 -20.35
N LEU A 49 -1.91 -7.40 -20.98
CA LEU A 49 -2.23 -7.37 -22.43
C LEU A 49 -3.68 -6.96 -22.72
N GLY A 50 -4.40 -6.47 -21.70
CA GLY A 50 -5.77 -5.95 -21.85
C GLY A 50 -5.80 -4.52 -22.39
N PRO A 51 -7.00 -3.93 -22.54
CA PRO A 51 -7.18 -2.56 -23.08
C PRO A 51 -6.61 -1.45 -22.17
N GLY A 52 -6.17 -1.78 -20.95
CA GLY A 52 -5.58 -0.85 -19.99
C GLY A 52 -5.95 -1.22 -18.56
N PRO A 53 -5.12 -0.87 -17.56
CA PRO A 53 -3.80 -0.22 -17.65
C PRO A 53 -2.70 -1.12 -18.23
N SER A 54 -1.59 -0.53 -18.69
CA SER A 54 -0.43 -1.24 -19.26
C SER A 54 0.73 -1.35 -18.27
N ASN A 55 1.69 -2.26 -18.53
CA ASN A 55 2.94 -2.31 -17.78
C ASN A 55 3.71 -0.98 -17.90
N MET A 56 4.25 -0.49 -16.78
CA MET A 56 5.06 0.74 -16.79
C MET A 56 6.47 0.47 -17.32
N GLY A 57 7.02 1.44 -18.08
CA GLY A 57 8.42 1.41 -18.49
C GLY A 57 9.37 1.58 -17.29
N PRO A 58 10.60 1.02 -17.33
CA PRO A 58 11.54 1.06 -16.21
C PRO A 58 11.83 2.48 -15.69
N ARG A 59 11.93 3.47 -16.59
CA ARG A 59 12.16 4.88 -16.24
C ARG A 59 11.01 5.49 -15.45
N VAL A 60 9.76 5.17 -15.79
CA VAL A 60 8.57 5.69 -15.09
C VAL A 60 8.43 5.02 -13.72
N LEU A 61 8.72 3.72 -13.63
CA LEU A 61 8.74 2.99 -12.36
C LEU A 61 9.79 3.56 -11.39
N ALA A 62 11.00 3.84 -11.88
CA ALA A 62 12.04 4.50 -11.09
C ALA A 62 11.63 5.91 -10.61
N ALA A 63 10.92 6.67 -11.45
CA ALA A 63 10.42 8.00 -11.10
C ALA A 63 9.40 7.96 -9.94
N GLY A 64 8.61 6.88 -9.83
CA GLY A 64 7.64 6.71 -8.73
C GLY A 64 8.26 6.54 -7.34
N GLY A 65 9.55 6.24 -7.25
CA GLY A 65 10.30 6.14 -5.99
C GLY A 65 11.09 7.40 -5.61
N LEU A 66 10.97 8.49 -6.37
CA LEU A 66 11.71 9.73 -6.09
C LEU A 66 11.17 10.46 -4.85
N GLN A 67 12.05 11.20 -4.19
CA GLN A 67 11.71 12.02 -3.02
C GLN A 67 10.68 13.09 -3.37
N MET A 68 9.75 13.34 -2.46
CA MET A 68 8.78 14.42 -2.60
C MET A 68 9.45 15.79 -2.60
N ILE A 69 8.99 16.66 -3.50
CA ILE A 69 9.32 18.09 -3.55
C ILE A 69 8.06 18.94 -3.26
N GLY A 70 8.25 20.16 -2.79
CA GLY A 70 7.14 21.09 -2.55
C GLY A 70 6.46 21.45 -3.87
N HIS A 71 5.13 21.40 -3.90
CA HIS A 71 4.35 21.60 -5.12
C HIS A 71 4.42 23.03 -5.70
N MET A 72 4.87 24.02 -4.90
CA MET A 72 5.09 25.40 -5.33
C MET A 72 6.58 25.75 -5.51
N HIS A 73 7.48 24.77 -5.43
CA HIS A 73 8.90 25.00 -5.68
C HIS A 73 9.17 25.24 -7.17
N LYS A 74 10.26 25.95 -7.47
CA LYS A 74 10.64 26.28 -8.85
C LYS A 74 10.84 25.03 -9.71
N GLU A 75 11.40 23.97 -9.13
CA GLU A 75 11.64 22.69 -9.80
C GLU A 75 10.32 22.02 -10.21
N MET A 76 9.25 22.15 -9.41
CA MET A 76 7.94 21.62 -9.77
C MET A 76 7.36 22.36 -10.97
N PHE A 77 7.46 23.69 -11.00
CA PHE A 77 7.02 24.48 -12.16
C PHE A 77 7.83 24.15 -13.42
N GLN A 78 9.14 23.91 -13.28
CA GLN A 78 9.96 23.45 -14.41
C GLN A 78 9.46 22.10 -14.96
N ILE A 79 9.18 21.12 -14.10
CA ILE A 79 8.60 19.82 -14.51
C ILE A 79 7.26 20.04 -15.23
N MET A 80 6.40 20.92 -14.72
CA MET A 80 5.12 21.24 -15.37
C MET A 80 5.30 21.87 -16.75
N ASP A 81 6.25 22.78 -16.92
CA ASP A 81 6.54 23.40 -18.20
C ASP A 81 7.13 22.41 -19.21
N GLU A 82 7.98 21.47 -18.78
CA GLU A 82 8.48 20.37 -19.61
C GLU A 82 7.35 19.41 -20.03
N ILE A 83 6.42 19.09 -19.12
CA ILE A 83 5.23 18.27 -19.43
C ILE A 83 4.35 18.97 -20.47
N LYS A 84 4.09 20.28 -20.30
CA LYS A 84 3.28 21.06 -21.26
C LYS A 84 3.89 21.04 -22.66
N GLN A 85 5.21 21.20 -22.77
CA GLN A 85 5.92 21.09 -24.05
C GLN A 85 5.78 19.69 -24.66
N GLY A 86 5.93 18.64 -23.86
CA GLY A 86 5.79 17.26 -24.33
C GLY A 86 4.39 16.92 -24.86
N ILE A 87 3.34 17.46 -24.25
CA ILE A 87 1.95 17.27 -24.71
C ILE A 87 1.69 18.00 -26.03
N GLN A 88 2.32 19.16 -26.26
CA GLN A 88 2.17 19.93 -27.50
C GLN A 88 2.89 19.31 -28.70
N TYR A 89 3.80 18.36 -28.48
CA TYR A 89 4.53 17.67 -29.55
C TYR A 89 3.71 16.58 -30.27
N VAL A 90 2.46 16.36 -29.85
CA VAL A 90 1.56 15.31 -30.36
C VAL A 90 0.53 15.88 -31.33
#